data_AF-A0A484KSY9-F1
#
_entry.id   AF-A0A484KSY9-F1
#
_cell.length_a   1.000
_cell.length_b   1.000
_cell.length_c   1.000
_cell.angle_alpha   90.00
_cell.angle_beta   90.00
_cell.angle_gamma   90.00
#
_symmetry.space_group_name_H-M   'P 1'
#
loop_
_entity.id
_entity.type
_entity.pdbx_description
1 polymer ?
#
loop_
_entity_poly.entity_id
_entity_poly.type
_entity_poly.pdbx_seq_one_letter_code
_entity_poly.pdbx_strand_id
1 'polypeptide(L)'
;MGIRSLHFPNPLFLVLGLLPLALAGHDYGQALKNSFLFYEAQRSGFLPDTQRVNWRSHSGLLDGKANGVDLVGGYYDAGDNVKFGLPMAFTVTMMSWSIIEYGRQMSAAGELHNALEAVKWGTDYFIKAHPQPYVLYGEVGDGDTDHYCWQRPEDMTTSRVAYKIDQNNPGSDLAAETAAAMAAASIVFRRHDPSYSHQLLQHAYQLFEFADKYRGKYDSSITVARNFYQSVSGYKDELLWAAAWLYKASNNAYYLNYLADKGDEFGGTNWAMTEFGWDVKYAGVQVLVAKFLMQGKDGGRASVLGEYQKNAESFMCSCLGKGNRNVQRTPGGLLFHQNWNNLQFVTSASYLLTVYSDYLSSSGRTLKCGYGADVSPSEMLSFAQSQVDYILGDNPRATSYMVGYGTNYPQQVHHRGSSIVSIKENPAFVSCRGGYATWYSSKNSDPNLLVGAIVGGPDAYDSFADHRDNFEQTEPATYNSAPLIGVLARLHAGHSGYSQLLPAIPYHPKPVARRSPRPTPAPASSSARFWIRQTVTKSWVKGGRRYNKYLVTVTNNSGKTVKNLKISISELYGPLWGLNKHGHSYYLPSWLNSLSSGKSLQFVYIHSAPSAAVVSVSGYRLL
;
A
#
# COMPACT_ATOMS: atom_id res chain seq x y z
N MET A 1 10.02 49.84 76.79
CA MET A 1 10.63 48.52 77.07
C MET A 1 9.55 47.47 76.83
N GLY A 2 9.73 46.58 75.84
CA GLY A 2 8.77 45.52 75.44
C GLY A 2 7.47 46.05 74.81
N ILE A 3 6.79 45.40 73.86
CA ILE A 3 6.69 43.98 73.50
C ILE A 3 6.39 43.92 71.98
N ARG A 4 7.09 43.05 71.23
CA ARG A 4 6.77 42.71 69.83
C ARG A 4 5.61 41.72 69.81
N SER A 5 4.57 42.02 69.02
CA SER A 5 3.44 41.12 68.76
C SER A 5 3.76 40.21 67.57
N LEU A 6 3.67 38.89 67.77
CA LEU A 6 3.85 37.87 66.74
C LEU A 6 2.46 37.48 66.19
N HIS A 7 2.27 37.63 64.88
CA HIS A 7 1.13 37.09 64.14
C HIS A 7 1.39 35.64 63.74
N PHE A 8 0.45 34.75 64.06
CA PHE A 8 0.33 33.41 63.47
C PHE A 8 -0.78 33.42 62.41
N PRO A 9 -0.54 32.91 61.18
CA PRO A 9 -1.62 32.70 60.22
C PRO A 9 -2.26 31.31 60.39
N ASN A 10 -3.59 31.27 60.28
CA ASN A 10 -4.42 30.07 60.21
C ASN A 10 -4.01 29.17 59.03
N PRO A 11 -4.04 27.83 59.16
CA PRO A 11 -3.89 26.94 58.02
C PRO A 11 -5.19 26.94 57.19
N LEU A 12 -5.07 27.41 55.95
CA LEU A 12 -6.09 27.27 54.92
C LEU A 12 -6.11 25.78 54.49
N PHE A 13 -7.14 25.04 54.88
CA PHE A 13 -7.39 23.70 54.36
C PHE A 13 -7.75 23.79 52.88
N LEU A 14 -6.78 23.50 52.01
CA LEU A 14 -7.02 23.32 50.58
C LEU A 14 -7.65 21.94 50.39
N VAL A 15 -8.98 21.90 50.20
CA VAL A 15 -9.66 20.69 49.74
C VAL A 15 -9.23 20.47 48.29
N LEU A 16 -8.24 19.59 48.09
CA LEU A 16 -7.97 19.00 46.78
C LEU A 16 -9.22 18.21 46.38
N GLY A 17 -10.08 18.84 45.57
CA GLY A 17 -11.06 18.10 44.79
C GLY A 17 -10.32 17.14 43.88
N LEU A 18 -10.33 15.86 44.22
CA LEU A 18 -10.10 14.78 43.28
C LEU A 18 -11.21 14.86 42.22
N LEU A 19 -11.02 15.71 41.22
CA LEU A 19 -11.69 15.54 39.95
C LEU A 19 -11.26 14.16 39.45
N PRO A 20 -12.18 13.24 39.18
CA PRO A 20 -11.82 12.06 38.43
C PRO A 20 -11.32 12.59 37.09
N LEU A 21 -10.00 12.48 36.83
CA LEU A 21 -9.51 12.43 35.47
C LEU A 21 -10.25 11.25 34.84
N ALA A 22 -11.34 11.55 34.13
CA ALA A 22 -11.92 10.60 33.22
C ALA A 22 -10.82 10.35 32.18
N LEU A 23 -10.04 9.30 32.39
CA LEU A 23 -9.28 8.61 31.34
C LEU A 23 -10.31 8.00 30.38
N ALA A 24 -11.04 8.86 29.67
CA ALA A 24 -11.82 8.44 28.53
C ALA A 24 -10.79 8.21 27.41
N GLY A 25 -10.58 6.94 27.05
CA GLY A 25 -9.71 6.61 25.92
C GLY A 25 -10.19 7.27 24.62
N HIS A 26 -9.28 7.45 23.68
CA HIS A 26 -9.58 8.00 22.35
C HIS A 26 -10.59 7.12 21.59
N ASP A 27 -11.51 7.76 20.86
CA ASP A 27 -12.42 7.07 19.94
C ASP A 27 -11.70 6.79 18.61
N TYR A 28 -10.93 5.71 18.58
CA TYR A 28 -10.23 5.27 17.38
C TYR A 28 -11.17 4.92 16.21
N GLY A 29 -12.44 4.59 16.49
CA GLY A 29 -13.45 4.32 15.46
C GLY A 29 -13.83 5.60 14.72
N GLN A 30 -14.07 6.67 15.47
CA GLN A 30 -14.31 8.00 14.90
C GLN A 30 -13.08 8.53 14.14
N ALA A 31 -11.88 8.38 14.70
CA ALA A 31 -10.64 8.76 14.01
C ALA A 31 -10.45 8.00 12.69
N LEU A 32 -10.75 6.69 12.67
CA LEU A 32 -10.68 5.86 11.47
C LEU A 32 -11.64 6.35 10.38
N LYS A 33 -12.90 6.60 10.75
CA LYS A 33 -13.91 7.17 9.85
C LYS A 33 -13.48 8.52 9.28
N ASN A 34 -12.93 9.38 10.13
CA ASN A 34 -12.40 10.69 9.72
C ASN A 34 -11.28 10.53 8.68
N SER A 35 -10.35 9.59 8.86
CA SER A 35 -9.27 9.38 7.89
C SER A 35 -9.77 9.11 6.46
N PHE A 36 -10.88 8.40 6.29
CA PHE A 36 -11.45 8.18 4.95
C PHE A 36 -12.14 9.42 4.36
N LEU A 37 -12.64 10.34 5.19
CA LEU A 37 -13.14 11.63 4.72
C LEU A 37 -11.99 12.50 4.16
N PHE A 38 -10.80 12.45 4.77
CA PHE A 38 -9.63 13.12 4.21
C PHE A 38 -9.29 12.62 2.80
N TYR A 39 -9.29 11.30 2.58
CA TYR A 39 -9.03 10.78 1.23
C TYR A 39 -10.11 11.18 0.23
N GLU A 40 -11.37 11.21 0.61
CA GLU A 40 -12.43 11.77 -0.23
C GLU A 40 -12.19 13.25 -0.55
N ALA A 41 -11.65 14.01 0.39
CA ALA A 41 -11.27 15.41 0.22
C ALA A 41 -10.02 15.62 -0.65
N GLN A 42 -9.21 14.59 -0.90
CA GLN A 42 -8.05 14.63 -1.81
C GLN A 42 -8.36 14.15 -3.24
N ARG A 43 -9.57 13.63 -3.52
CA ARG A 43 -9.90 13.06 -4.84
C ARG A 43 -9.79 14.10 -5.96
N SER A 44 -9.03 13.82 -7.01
CA SER A 44 -9.07 14.56 -8.30
C SER A 44 -9.97 13.84 -9.30
N GLY A 45 -10.50 14.55 -10.30
CA GLY A 45 -11.36 13.99 -11.34
C GLY A 45 -12.85 14.08 -11.07
N PHE A 46 -13.62 13.18 -11.69
CA PHE A 46 -15.07 13.08 -11.51
C PHE A 46 -15.42 12.40 -10.18
N LEU A 47 -15.70 13.20 -9.15
CA LEU A 47 -16.24 12.71 -7.87
C LEU A 47 -17.52 11.86 -8.06
N PRO A 48 -17.70 10.78 -7.29
CA PRO A 48 -18.90 9.94 -7.38
C PRO A 48 -20.10 10.59 -6.68
N ASP A 49 -21.32 10.18 -7.02
CA ASP A 49 -22.55 10.62 -6.35
C ASP A 49 -22.60 10.25 -4.85
N THR A 50 -21.79 9.27 -4.45
CA THR A 50 -21.63 8.82 -3.06
C THR A 50 -20.60 9.63 -2.26
N GLN A 51 -20.01 10.69 -2.85
CA GLN A 51 -19.05 11.57 -2.17
C GLN A 51 -19.66 12.19 -0.90
N ARG A 52 -19.00 12.02 0.25
CA ARG A 52 -19.44 12.54 1.54
C ARG A 52 -18.89 13.94 1.83
N VAL A 53 -17.72 14.25 1.30
CA VAL A 53 -17.09 15.58 1.42
C VAL A 53 -17.77 16.55 0.45
N ASN A 54 -18.84 17.18 0.92
CA ASN A 54 -19.76 17.94 0.07
C ASN A 54 -19.23 19.29 -0.42
N TRP A 55 -18.18 19.84 0.20
CA TRP A 55 -17.59 21.11 -0.26
C TRP A 55 -16.66 20.94 -1.47
N ARG A 56 -16.25 19.71 -1.82
CA ARG A 56 -15.49 19.38 -3.04
C ARG A 56 -16.39 19.22 -4.27
N SER A 57 -15.85 19.47 -5.46
CA SER A 57 -16.50 19.16 -6.74
C SER A 57 -15.51 18.56 -7.76
N HIS A 58 -16.01 18.28 -8.96
CA HIS A 58 -15.22 17.77 -10.08
C HIS A 58 -14.07 18.73 -10.45
N SER A 59 -12.86 18.21 -10.60
CA SER A 59 -11.65 19.01 -10.92
C SER A 59 -10.64 18.18 -11.72
N GLY A 60 -9.64 18.80 -12.34
CA GLY A 60 -8.62 18.06 -13.11
C GLY A 60 -9.19 17.26 -14.29
N LEU A 61 -10.27 17.75 -14.91
CA LEU A 61 -11.04 16.99 -15.91
C LEU A 61 -10.37 16.89 -17.29
N LEU A 62 -9.22 17.55 -17.46
CA LEU A 62 -8.45 17.57 -18.70
C LEU A 62 -7.07 16.90 -18.53
N ASP A 63 -6.83 16.26 -17.38
CA ASP A 63 -5.57 15.58 -17.06
C ASP A 63 -5.19 14.56 -18.14
N GLY A 64 -3.97 14.70 -18.67
CA GLY A 64 -3.45 13.82 -19.71
C GLY A 64 -3.91 14.13 -21.13
N LYS A 65 -4.92 14.99 -21.33
CA LYS A 65 -5.47 15.32 -22.66
C LYS A 65 -4.40 15.88 -23.61
N ALA A 66 -3.52 16.76 -23.11
CA ALA A 66 -2.41 17.31 -23.87
C ALA A 66 -1.38 16.25 -24.31
N ASN A 67 -1.31 15.13 -23.57
CA ASN A 67 -0.43 14.00 -23.82
C ASN A 67 -1.11 12.87 -24.62
N GLY A 68 -2.38 13.04 -25.01
CA GLY A 68 -3.15 12.04 -25.75
C GLY A 68 -3.58 10.83 -24.92
N VAL A 69 -3.66 10.98 -23.59
CA VAL A 69 -4.09 9.93 -22.64
C VAL A 69 -5.20 10.45 -21.71
N ASP A 70 -5.96 9.56 -21.09
CA ASP A 70 -6.86 9.92 -19.99
C ASP A 70 -6.14 9.69 -18.66
N LEU A 71 -5.83 10.76 -17.95
CA LEU A 71 -5.24 10.71 -16.61
C LEU A 71 -6.17 11.32 -15.56
N VAL A 72 -7.47 11.50 -15.85
CA VAL A 72 -8.45 12.01 -14.89
C VAL A 72 -8.64 11.00 -13.75
N GLY A 73 -8.65 11.48 -12.49
CA GLY A 73 -8.72 10.64 -11.29
C GLY A 73 -7.48 10.79 -10.40
N GLY A 74 -7.31 9.87 -9.45
CA GLY A 74 -6.18 9.88 -8.52
C GLY A 74 -6.36 10.89 -7.38
N TYR A 75 -5.31 11.08 -6.59
CA TYR A 75 -5.32 11.97 -5.44
C TYR A 75 -4.45 13.20 -5.69
N TYR A 76 -4.89 14.37 -5.26
CA TYR A 76 -3.98 15.47 -4.99
C TYR A 76 -3.12 15.11 -3.79
N ASP A 77 -1.85 15.48 -3.85
CA ASP A 77 -0.82 14.98 -2.94
C ASP A 77 -0.95 15.54 -1.52
N ALA A 78 -1.04 16.86 -1.39
CA ALA A 78 -1.05 17.54 -0.11
C ALA A 78 -2.02 18.73 -0.09
N GLY A 79 -1.53 19.94 0.23
CA GLY A 79 -2.30 21.18 0.16
C GLY A 79 -2.50 21.73 -1.26
N ASP A 80 -1.87 21.09 -2.24
CA ASP A 80 -1.74 21.47 -3.63
C ASP A 80 -2.66 20.69 -4.57
N ASN A 81 -2.53 20.94 -5.88
CA ASN A 81 -3.31 20.23 -6.89
C ASN A 81 -2.45 19.41 -7.86
N VAL A 82 -1.20 19.15 -7.49
CA VAL A 82 -0.32 18.25 -8.26
C VAL A 82 -0.61 16.80 -7.87
N LYS A 83 -0.45 15.90 -8.83
CA LYS A 83 -0.55 14.46 -8.62
C LYS A 83 0.83 13.84 -8.68
N PHE A 84 1.55 13.87 -7.56
CA PHE A 84 2.87 13.24 -7.45
C PHE A 84 2.73 11.72 -7.30
N GLY A 85 3.25 10.97 -8.26
CA GLY A 85 3.02 9.54 -8.38
C GLY A 85 3.74 8.69 -7.33
N LEU A 86 4.96 9.07 -6.94
CA LEU A 86 5.75 8.32 -5.95
C LEU A 86 5.08 8.31 -4.56
N PRO A 87 4.78 9.46 -3.92
CA PRO A 87 4.06 9.48 -2.64
C PRO A 87 2.62 8.93 -2.75
N MET A 88 1.94 9.08 -3.90
CA MET A 88 0.64 8.46 -4.12
C MET A 88 0.72 6.94 -4.15
N ALA A 89 1.73 6.37 -4.82
CA ALA A 89 1.94 4.93 -4.87
C ALA A 89 2.20 4.37 -3.46
N PHE A 90 3.08 5.03 -2.68
CA PHE A 90 3.30 4.67 -1.29
C PHE A 90 2.02 4.73 -0.44
N THR A 91 1.23 5.80 -0.60
CA THR A 91 -0.08 5.95 0.04
C THR A 91 -0.97 4.73 -0.21
N VAL A 92 -1.12 4.32 -1.48
CA VAL A 92 -1.97 3.19 -1.87
C VAL A 92 -1.41 1.86 -1.38
N THR A 93 -0.08 1.68 -1.37
CA THR A 93 0.56 0.50 -0.77
C THR A 93 0.23 0.41 0.72
N MET A 94 0.36 1.50 1.49
CA MET A 94 0.09 1.52 2.92
C MET A 94 -1.39 1.32 3.27
N MET A 95 -2.30 1.91 2.49
CA MET A 95 -3.73 1.62 2.63
C MET A 95 -4.01 0.13 2.39
N SER A 96 -3.44 -0.43 1.32
CA SER A 96 -3.63 -1.83 0.97
C SER A 96 -3.05 -2.76 2.05
N TRP A 97 -1.87 -2.44 2.58
CA TRP A 97 -1.27 -3.20 3.67
C TRP A 97 -2.15 -3.16 4.93
N SER A 98 -2.68 -1.97 5.27
CA SER A 98 -3.62 -1.81 6.38
C SER A 98 -4.87 -2.68 6.24
N ILE A 99 -5.46 -2.76 5.04
CA ILE A 99 -6.63 -3.62 4.79
C ILE A 99 -6.26 -5.10 4.84
N ILE A 100 -5.06 -5.48 4.37
CA ILE A 100 -4.60 -6.87 4.41
C ILE A 100 -4.43 -7.36 5.85
N GLU A 101 -3.88 -6.54 6.74
CA GLU A 101 -3.68 -6.92 8.15
C GLU A 101 -4.95 -6.72 9.00
N TYR A 102 -5.72 -5.66 8.73
CA TYR A 102 -6.79 -5.19 9.63
C TYR A 102 -8.16 -5.00 8.96
N GLY A 103 -8.38 -5.53 7.76
CA GLY A 103 -9.66 -5.38 7.04
C GLY A 103 -10.87 -5.99 7.76
N ARG A 104 -10.65 -6.99 8.63
CA ARG A 104 -11.72 -7.54 9.50
C ARG A 104 -12.16 -6.52 10.56
N GLN A 105 -11.21 -5.81 11.15
CA GLN A 105 -11.45 -4.77 12.15
C GLN A 105 -12.10 -3.56 11.50
N MET A 106 -11.65 -3.16 10.30
CA MET A 106 -12.34 -2.14 9.51
C MET A 106 -13.77 -2.55 9.17
N SER A 107 -14.02 -3.84 8.89
CA SER A 107 -15.38 -4.33 8.66
C SER A 107 -16.25 -4.27 9.91
N ALA A 108 -15.70 -4.60 11.07
CA ALA A 108 -16.40 -4.50 12.35
C ALA A 108 -16.72 -3.03 12.71
N ALA A 109 -15.83 -2.11 12.34
CA ALA A 109 -16.04 -0.67 12.47
C ALA A 109 -16.99 -0.07 11.41
N GLY A 110 -17.43 -0.85 10.41
CA GLY A 110 -18.28 -0.36 9.32
C GLY A 110 -17.54 0.43 8.23
N GLU A 111 -16.21 0.47 8.25
CA GLU A 111 -15.38 1.31 7.36
C GLU A 111 -14.68 0.53 6.24
N LEU A 112 -14.82 -0.80 6.17
CA LEU A 112 -14.16 -1.60 5.12
C LEU A 112 -14.56 -1.15 3.70
N HIS A 113 -15.83 -0.77 3.47
CA HIS A 113 -16.25 -0.29 2.16
C HIS A 113 -15.50 0.98 1.75
N ASN A 114 -15.42 1.97 2.65
CA ASN A 114 -14.70 3.21 2.41
C ASN A 114 -13.19 2.97 2.19
N ALA A 115 -12.62 2.01 2.92
CA ALA A 115 -11.23 1.58 2.72
C ALA A 115 -10.99 0.98 1.32
N LEU A 116 -11.89 0.11 0.85
CA LEU A 116 -11.82 -0.46 -0.49
C LEU A 116 -11.94 0.63 -1.56
N GLU A 117 -12.88 1.54 -1.42
CA GLU A 117 -13.05 2.67 -2.35
C GLU A 117 -11.83 3.60 -2.37
N ALA A 118 -11.20 3.84 -1.22
CA ALA A 118 -9.98 4.66 -1.14
C ALA A 118 -8.81 4.02 -1.92
N VAL A 119 -8.57 2.72 -1.77
CA VAL A 119 -7.55 1.99 -2.56
C VAL A 119 -7.93 1.95 -4.03
N LYS A 120 -9.21 1.70 -4.35
CA LYS A 120 -9.68 1.62 -5.72
C LYS A 120 -9.45 2.92 -6.48
N TRP A 121 -9.72 4.08 -5.85
CA TRP A 121 -9.52 5.40 -6.46
C TRP A 121 -8.09 5.63 -6.95
N GLY A 122 -7.10 5.25 -6.14
CA GLY A 122 -5.68 5.36 -6.51
C GLY A 122 -5.28 4.33 -7.56
N THR A 123 -5.75 3.08 -7.44
CA THR A 123 -5.39 2.01 -8.38
C THR A 123 -6.05 2.15 -9.76
N ASP A 124 -7.26 2.69 -9.84
CA ASP A 124 -7.91 3.05 -11.12
C ASP A 124 -7.06 4.09 -11.86
N TYR A 125 -6.50 5.06 -11.13
CA TYR A 125 -5.56 6.03 -11.70
C TYR A 125 -4.25 5.38 -12.14
N PHE A 126 -3.66 4.46 -11.38
CA PHE A 126 -2.44 3.76 -11.81
C PHE A 126 -2.63 2.91 -13.07
N ILE A 127 -3.81 2.29 -13.25
CA ILE A 127 -4.14 1.58 -14.50
C ILE A 127 -4.11 2.54 -15.69
N LYS A 128 -4.70 3.74 -15.53
CA LYS A 128 -4.66 4.78 -16.56
C LYS A 128 -3.24 5.30 -16.83
N ALA A 129 -2.48 5.51 -15.75
CA ALA A 129 -1.11 6.02 -15.81
C ALA A 129 -0.10 5.02 -16.40
N HIS A 130 -0.45 3.72 -16.46
CA HIS A 130 0.37 2.65 -17.03
C HIS A 130 -0.23 2.08 -18.34
N PRO A 131 -0.23 2.85 -19.45
CA PRO A 131 -0.88 2.46 -20.69
C PRO A 131 -0.11 1.39 -21.49
N GLN A 132 1.18 1.22 -21.23
CA GLN A 132 2.06 0.28 -21.92
C GLN A 132 3.11 -0.28 -20.95
N PRO A 133 3.61 -1.52 -21.14
CA PRO A 133 4.45 -2.22 -20.15
C PRO A 133 5.68 -1.46 -19.63
N TYR A 134 6.22 -0.52 -20.41
CA TYR A 134 7.43 0.24 -20.08
C TYR A 134 7.18 1.76 -20.14
N VAL A 135 5.95 2.20 -19.87
CA VAL A 135 5.58 3.62 -19.80
C VAL A 135 4.69 3.83 -18.58
N LEU A 136 5.14 4.68 -17.66
CA LEU A 136 4.35 5.07 -16.49
C LEU A 136 4.34 6.59 -16.36
N TYR A 137 3.14 7.18 -16.36
CA TYR A 137 2.95 8.59 -16.00
C TYR A 137 3.09 8.76 -14.50
N GLY A 138 4.08 9.55 -14.09
CA GLY A 138 4.47 9.74 -12.70
C GLY A 138 4.00 11.05 -12.09
N GLU A 139 3.59 12.01 -12.90
CA GLU A 139 3.19 13.33 -12.41
C GLU A 139 2.17 13.97 -13.36
N VAL A 140 1.17 14.67 -12.80
CA VAL A 140 0.26 15.53 -13.55
C VAL A 140 0.11 16.86 -12.81
N GLY A 141 0.44 17.95 -13.50
CA GLY A 141 0.68 19.24 -12.86
C GLY A 141 2.16 19.55 -12.84
N ASP A 142 2.49 20.84 -12.88
CA ASP A 142 3.86 21.32 -12.68
C ASP A 142 3.91 22.05 -11.33
N GLY A 143 4.75 21.56 -10.40
CA GLY A 143 4.78 22.04 -9.03
C GLY A 143 5.04 23.54 -8.89
N ASP A 144 5.97 24.10 -9.66
CA ASP A 144 6.29 25.53 -9.60
C ASP A 144 5.09 26.39 -10.00
N THR A 145 4.41 26.06 -11.12
CA THR A 145 3.24 26.81 -11.56
C THR A 145 2.01 26.57 -10.69
N ASP A 146 1.82 25.37 -10.15
CA ASP A 146 0.73 25.07 -9.21
C ASP A 146 0.91 25.78 -7.87
N HIS A 147 2.14 25.85 -7.37
CA HIS A 147 2.50 26.51 -6.11
C HIS A 147 2.62 28.02 -6.24
N TYR A 148 2.77 28.55 -7.46
CA TYR A 148 2.61 29.97 -7.72
C TYR A 148 1.16 30.46 -7.51
N CYS A 149 0.17 29.57 -7.57
CA CYS A 149 -1.24 29.88 -7.46
C CYS A 149 -1.88 29.30 -6.19
N TRP A 150 -2.75 30.09 -5.56
CA TRP A 150 -3.64 29.58 -4.52
C TRP A 150 -5.05 29.55 -5.11
N GLN A 151 -5.47 28.40 -5.63
CA GLN A 151 -6.77 28.26 -6.29
C GLN A 151 -7.47 27.02 -5.80
N ARG A 152 -8.80 27.03 -5.85
CA ARG A 152 -9.58 25.81 -5.69
C ARG A 152 -9.18 24.81 -6.78
N PRO A 153 -9.17 23.50 -6.48
CA PRO A 153 -8.93 22.48 -7.50
C PRO A 153 -9.86 22.65 -8.73
N GLU A 154 -11.08 23.11 -8.51
CA GLU A 154 -12.09 23.30 -9.55
C GLU A 154 -11.82 24.53 -10.44
N ASP A 155 -11.05 25.51 -9.96
CA ASP A 155 -10.72 26.76 -10.66
C ASP A 155 -9.30 26.76 -11.26
N MET A 156 -8.61 25.62 -11.24
CA MET A 156 -7.22 25.55 -11.70
C MET A 156 -7.05 26.07 -13.11
N THR A 157 -6.16 27.04 -13.26
CA THR A 157 -5.68 27.55 -14.56
C THR A 157 -4.20 27.24 -14.81
N THR A 158 -3.57 26.50 -13.90
CA THR A 158 -2.15 26.15 -13.91
C THR A 158 -1.84 25.06 -14.94
N SER A 159 -0.56 24.90 -15.28
CA SER A 159 -0.14 23.84 -16.19
C SER A 159 -0.47 22.48 -15.60
N ARG A 160 -1.18 21.65 -16.38
CA ARG A 160 -1.48 20.25 -16.04
C ARG A 160 -0.84 19.27 -17.01
N VAL A 161 0.36 19.62 -17.49
CA VAL A 161 1.20 18.72 -18.28
C VAL A 161 1.44 17.43 -17.48
N ALA A 162 1.38 16.30 -18.17
CA ALA A 162 1.72 15.01 -17.57
C ALA A 162 3.15 14.61 -17.92
N TYR A 163 3.89 14.17 -16.92
CA TYR A 163 5.27 13.69 -17.04
C TYR A 163 5.31 12.18 -16.84
N LYS A 164 6.25 11.51 -17.52
CA LYS A 164 6.34 10.05 -17.53
C LYS A 164 7.78 9.58 -17.44
N ILE A 165 7.92 8.34 -17.01
CA ILE A 165 9.13 7.54 -17.16
C ILE A 165 8.92 6.49 -18.27
N ASP A 166 9.99 6.19 -18.98
CA ASP A 166 10.02 5.17 -20.03
C ASP A 166 11.40 4.50 -20.13
N GLN A 167 11.63 3.69 -21.16
CA GLN A 167 12.90 2.97 -21.35
C GLN A 167 14.12 3.88 -21.49
N ASN A 168 13.94 5.09 -22.03
CA ASN A 168 15.02 6.05 -22.25
C ASN A 168 15.18 7.01 -21.07
N ASN A 169 14.11 7.23 -20.31
CA ASN A 169 14.06 8.07 -19.13
C ASN A 169 13.49 7.23 -17.96
N PRO A 170 14.29 6.32 -17.37
CA PRO A 170 13.80 5.36 -16.38
C PRO A 170 13.47 5.98 -15.02
N GLY A 171 12.72 5.25 -14.20
CA GLY A 171 12.41 5.58 -12.80
C GLY A 171 12.01 4.34 -12.01
N SER A 172 13.00 3.60 -11.56
CA SER A 172 12.85 2.32 -10.88
C SER A 172 12.13 2.45 -9.55
N ASP A 173 12.41 3.49 -8.78
CA ASP A 173 11.72 3.86 -7.55
C ASP A 173 10.22 4.02 -7.79
N LEU A 174 9.83 4.94 -8.67
CA LEU A 174 8.42 5.19 -8.99
C LEU A 174 7.71 3.94 -9.56
N ALA A 175 8.34 3.26 -10.52
CA ALA A 175 7.76 2.07 -11.13
C ALA A 175 7.62 0.91 -10.14
N ALA A 176 8.63 0.69 -9.28
CA ALA A 176 8.58 -0.38 -8.29
C ALA A 176 7.62 -0.06 -7.13
N GLU A 177 7.53 1.18 -6.64
CA GLU A 177 6.51 1.53 -5.64
C GLU A 177 5.09 1.38 -6.22
N THR A 178 4.88 1.75 -7.50
CA THR A 178 3.59 1.52 -8.17
C THR A 178 3.31 0.02 -8.35
N ALA A 179 4.34 -0.79 -8.64
CA ALA A 179 4.21 -2.24 -8.65
C ALA A 179 3.84 -2.80 -7.27
N ALA A 180 4.44 -2.29 -6.19
CA ALA A 180 4.12 -2.66 -4.82
C ALA A 180 2.66 -2.32 -4.49
N ALA A 181 2.20 -1.12 -4.82
CA ALA A 181 0.83 -0.66 -4.63
C ALA A 181 -0.19 -1.58 -5.33
N MET A 182 0.04 -1.88 -6.62
CA MET A 182 -0.84 -2.74 -7.40
C MET A 182 -0.79 -4.20 -6.94
N ALA A 183 0.37 -4.71 -6.53
CA ALA A 183 0.50 -6.05 -5.96
C ALA A 183 -0.23 -6.18 -4.63
N ALA A 184 -0.07 -5.22 -3.72
CA ALA A 184 -0.77 -5.18 -2.44
C ALA A 184 -2.29 -5.07 -2.64
N ALA A 185 -2.74 -4.12 -3.47
CA ALA A 185 -4.16 -3.96 -3.80
C ALA A 185 -4.76 -5.22 -4.47
N SER A 186 -3.99 -5.95 -5.27
CA SER A 186 -4.47 -7.22 -5.85
C SER A 186 -4.86 -8.25 -4.77
N ILE A 187 -4.21 -8.22 -3.59
CA ILE A 187 -4.56 -9.09 -2.46
C ILE A 187 -5.89 -8.63 -1.85
N VAL A 188 -6.05 -7.31 -1.64
CA VAL A 188 -7.25 -6.69 -1.10
C VAL A 188 -8.49 -7.07 -1.92
N PHE A 189 -8.43 -6.90 -3.25
CA PHE A 189 -9.58 -7.16 -4.13
C PHE A 189 -9.77 -8.63 -4.48
N ARG A 190 -8.86 -9.54 -4.10
CA ARG A 190 -8.87 -10.95 -4.55
C ARG A 190 -10.20 -11.67 -4.36
N ARG A 191 -10.92 -11.37 -3.27
CA ARG A 191 -12.22 -11.98 -2.95
C ARG A 191 -13.40 -11.14 -3.40
N HIS A 192 -13.27 -9.82 -3.40
CA HIS A 192 -14.35 -8.88 -3.71
C HIS A 192 -14.52 -8.65 -5.22
N ASP A 193 -13.41 -8.53 -5.94
CA ASP A 193 -13.36 -8.42 -7.40
C ASP A 193 -12.13 -9.17 -7.95
N PRO A 194 -12.26 -10.48 -8.22
CA PRO A 194 -11.16 -11.29 -8.75
C PRO A 194 -10.65 -10.83 -10.13
N SER A 195 -11.50 -10.19 -10.94
CA SER A 195 -11.11 -9.70 -12.26
C SER A 195 -10.20 -8.49 -12.12
N TYR A 196 -10.61 -7.51 -11.31
CA TYR A 196 -9.81 -6.34 -11.00
C TYR A 196 -8.51 -6.72 -10.28
N SER A 197 -8.58 -7.65 -9.32
CA SER A 197 -7.39 -8.23 -8.67
C SER A 197 -6.37 -8.79 -9.68
N HIS A 198 -6.83 -9.54 -10.68
CA HIS A 198 -5.94 -10.08 -11.72
C HIS A 198 -5.33 -8.99 -12.59
N GLN A 199 -6.13 -7.98 -12.99
CA GLN A 199 -5.64 -6.83 -13.74
C GLN A 199 -4.55 -6.08 -12.98
N LEU A 200 -4.77 -5.78 -11.70
CA LEU A 200 -3.79 -5.12 -10.85
C LEU A 200 -2.48 -5.92 -10.77
N LEU A 201 -2.56 -7.23 -10.56
CA LEU A 201 -1.37 -8.08 -10.49
C LEU A 201 -0.62 -8.14 -11.83
N GLN A 202 -1.32 -8.08 -12.96
CA GLN A 202 -0.68 -8.01 -14.28
C GLN A 202 0.12 -6.71 -14.46
N HIS A 203 -0.47 -5.56 -14.14
CA HIS A 203 0.26 -4.29 -14.19
C HIS A 203 1.44 -4.30 -13.21
N ALA A 204 1.28 -4.86 -12.01
CA ALA A 204 2.35 -4.98 -11.02
C ALA A 204 3.55 -5.77 -11.54
N TYR A 205 3.32 -6.88 -12.25
CA TYR A 205 4.40 -7.64 -12.88
C TYR A 205 5.14 -6.85 -13.95
N GLN A 206 4.41 -6.17 -14.82
CA GLN A 206 4.98 -5.35 -15.90
C GLN A 206 5.80 -4.18 -15.34
N LEU A 207 5.28 -3.47 -14.33
CA LEU A 207 5.96 -2.36 -13.70
C LEU A 207 7.22 -2.79 -12.94
N PHE A 208 7.19 -3.94 -12.26
CA PHE A 208 8.40 -4.47 -11.64
C PHE A 208 9.46 -4.85 -12.69
N GLU A 209 9.05 -5.51 -13.78
CA GLU A 209 9.97 -5.83 -14.88
C GLU A 209 10.56 -4.56 -15.48
N PHE A 210 9.74 -3.52 -15.69
CA PHE A 210 10.19 -2.21 -16.16
C PHE A 210 11.23 -1.61 -15.21
N ALA A 211 10.91 -1.55 -13.92
CA ALA A 211 11.75 -0.97 -12.88
C ALA A 211 13.12 -1.65 -12.76
N ASP A 212 13.15 -3.00 -12.77
CA ASP A 212 14.41 -3.74 -12.59
C ASP A 212 15.27 -3.75 -13.86
N LYS A 213 14.63 -3.78 -15.04
CA LYS A 213 15.31 -3.85 -16.34
C LYS A 213 15.93 -2.53 -16.77
N TYR A 214 15.24 -1.41 -16.54
CA TYR A 214 15.70 -0.06 -16.89
C TYR A 214 15.91 0.75 -15.62
N ARG A 215 17.15 0.69 -15.10
CA ARG A 215 17.45 1.24 -13.78
C ARG A 215 17.76 2.73 -13.80
N GLY A 216 17.11 3.49 -12.92
CA GLY A 216 17.37 4.91 -12.71
C GLY A 216 16.45 5.51 -11.66
N LYS A 217 16.80 6.67 -11.11
CA LYS A 217 15.92 7.42 -10.21
C LYS A 217 14.89 8.19 -11.04
N TYR A 218 13.62 8.19 -10.66
CA TYR A 218 12.58 8.83 -11.46
C TYR A 218 12.76 10.35 -11.56
N ASP A 219 13.31 10.99 -10.54
CA ASP A 219 13.59 12.44 -10.47
C ASP A 219 14.78 12.89 -11.35
N SER A 220 15.46 11.94 -11.98
CA SER A 220 16.42 12.19 -13.06
C SER A 220 15.72 12.27 -14.43
N SER A 221 14.52 11.69 -14.54
CA SER A 221 13.70 11.63 -15.75
C SER A 221 12.55 12.64 -15.72
N ILE A 222 11.82 12.71 -14.60
CA ILE A 222 10.83 13.73 -14.28
C ILE A 222 11.52 14.76 -13.38
N THR A 223 12.33 15.62 -13.98
CA THR A 223 13.20 16.53 -13.22
C THR A 223 12.44 17.58 -12.42
N VAL A 224 11.21 17.90 -12.83
CA VAL A 224 10.32 18.83 -12.11
C VAL A 224 9.96 18.33 -10.71
N ALA A 225 9.93 17.00 -10.50
CA ALA A 225 9.64 16.41 -9.20
C ALA A 225 10.76 16.61 -8.16
N ARG A 226 11.99 16.92 -8.61
CA ARG A 226 13.18 16.96 -7.75
C ARG A 226 13.09 17.97 -6.61
N ASN A 227 12.38 19.08 -6.80
CA ASN A 227 12.22 20.11 -5.78
C ASN A 227 11.13 19.78 -4.75
N PHE A 228 10.38 18.69 -4.96
CA PHE A 228 9.24 18.30 -4.14
C PHE A 228 9.45 16.91 -3.52
N TYR A 229 9.59 15.90 -4.37
CA TYR A 229 9.72 14.49 -3.99
C TYR A 229 11.01 13.89 -4.57
N GLN A 230 12.15 14.44 -4.18
CA GLN A 230 13.44 13.92 -4.60
C GLN A 230 13.62 12.45 -4.19
N SER A 231 14.17 11.63 -5.08
CA SER A 231 14.55 10.23 -4.76
C SER A 231 15.88 10.24 -4.03
N VAL A 232 15.85 10.41 -2.71
CA VAL A 232 17.06 10.57 -1.89
C VAL A 232 17.67 9.20 -1.60
N SER A 233 16.87 8.26 -1.09
CA SER A 233 17.24 6.86 -0.83
C SER A 233 17.74 6.12 -2.09
N GLY A 234 17.22 6.50 -3.26
CA GLY A 234 17.44 5.82 -4.53
C GLY A 234 16.24 4.95 -4.89
N TYR A 235 16.51 3.75 -5.44
CA TYR A 235 15.45 2.86 -5.95
C TYR A 235 15.60 1.40 -5.51
N LYS A 236 16.67 1.11 -4.77
CA LYS A 236 17.07 -0.27 -4.45
C LYS A 236 16.12 -0.88 -3.43
N ASP A 237 15.70 -0.09 -2.46
CA ASP A 237 14.68 -0.45 -1.49
C ASP A 237 13.30 -0.62 -2.12
N GLU A 238 12.88 0.21 -3.08
CA GLU A 238 11.63 0.02 -3.82
C GLU A 238 11.64 -1.29 -4.61
N LEU A 239 12.77 -1.67 -5.24
CA LEU A 239 12.88 -2.97 -5.93
C LEU A 239 12.72 -4.14 -4.96
N LEU A 240 13.34 -4.10 -3.78
CA LEU A 240 13.14 -5.12 -2.75
C LEU A 240 11.69 -5.11 -2.22
N TRP A 241 11.13 -3.92 -2.00
CA TRP A 241 9.77 -3.71 -1.52
C TRP A 241 8.72 -4.29 -2.47
N ALA A 242 8.83 -3.97 -3.76
CA ALA A 242 7.97 -4.50 -4.80
C ALA A 242 8.11 -6.03 -4.93
N ALA A 243 9.34 -6.57 -4.83
CA ALA A 243 9.55 -8.02 -4.81
C ALA A 243 8.85 -8.68 -3.62
N ALA A 244 8.93 -8.11 -2.41
CA ALA A 244 8.22 -8.63 -1.24
C ALA A 244 6.69 -8.65 -1.43
N TRP A 245 6.12 -7.58 -1.98
CA TRP A 245 4.70 -7.52 -2.28
C TRP A 245 4.27 -8.50 -3.37
N LEU A 246 5.04 -8.63 -4.45
CA LEU A 246 4.77 -9.57 -5.52
C LEU A 246 4.90 -11.02 -5.05
N TYR A 247 5.85 -11.33 -4.18
CA TYR A 247 5.91 -12.64 -3.52
C TYR A 247 4.66 -12.88 -2.67
N LYS A 248 4.28 -11.93 -1.80
CA LYS A 248 3.08 -12.04 -0.96
C LYS A 248 1.80 -12.19 -1.78
N ALA A 249 1.70 -11.50 -2.92
CA ALA A 249 0.54 -11.56 -3.79
C ALA A 249 0.47 -12.88 -4.58
N SER A 250 1.60 -13.37 -5.09
CA SER A 250 1.59 -14.45 -6.09
C SER A 250 2.12 -15.79 -5.63
N ASN A 251 2.86 -15.82 -4.51
CA ASN A 251 3.64 -16.97 -4.06
C ASN A 251 4.64 -17.46 -5.14
N ASN A 252 5.06 -16.58 -6.06
CA ASN A 252 6.05 -16.90 -7.08
C ASN A 252 7.46 -16.81 -6.48
N ALA A 253 8.16 -17.96 -6.49
CA ALA A 253 9.50 -18.09 -5.92
C ALA A 253 10.56 -17.18 -6.56
N TYR A 254 10.33 -16.68 -7.78
CA TYR A 254 11.22 -15.69 -8.41
C TYR A 254 11.43 -14.47 -7.50
N TYR A 255 10.37 -13.91 -6.92
CA TYR A 255 10.47 -12.72 -6.08
C TYR A 255 11.10 -12.99 -4.71
N LEU A 256 10.85 -14.18 -4.15
CA LEU A 256 11.53 -14.62 -2.93
C LEU A 256 13.04 -14.80 -3.16
N ASN A 257 13.42 -15.38 -4.30
CA ASN A 257 14.82 -15.49 -4.70
C ASN A 257 15.42 -14.11 -4.95
N TYR A 258 14.69 -13.19 -5.58
CA TYR A 258 15.15 -11.81 -5.79
C TYR A 258 15.50 -11.12 -4.46
N LEU A 259 14.64 -11.24 -3.44
CA LEU A 259 14.92 -10.74 -2.09
C LEU A 259 16.20 -11.36 -1.50
N ALA A 260 16.36 -12.68 -1.62
CA ALA A 260 17.53 -13.35 -1.08
C ALA A 260 18.83 -13.03 -1.84
N ASP A 261 18.75 -12.93 -3.16
CA ASP A 261 19.91 -12.77 -4.05
C ASP A 261 20.35 -11.29 -4.13
N LYS A 262 19.42 -10.33 -3.99
CA LYS A 262 19.70 -8.88 -4.01
C LYS A 262 19.77 -8.24 -2.64
N GLY A 263 19.38 -8.94 -1.57
CA GLY A 263 19.22 -8.33 -0.24
C GLY A 263 20.45 -7.61 0.28
N ASP A 264 21.65 -8.17 0.09
CA ASP A 264 22.88 -7.52 0.53
C ASP A 264 23.29 -6.37 -0.41
N GLU A 265 23.34 -6.62 -1.72
CA GLU A 265 23.69 -5.63 -2.75
C GLU A 265 22.82 -4.37 -2.69
N PHE A 266 21.55 -4.56 -2.32
CA PHE A 266 20.53 -3.51 -2.34
C PHE A 266 20.27 -2.88 -0.98
N GLY A 267 20.94 -3.28 0.10
CA GLY A 267 20.78 -2.66 1.41
C GLY A 267 19.81 -3.38 2.36
N GLY A 268 19.02 -4.33 1.86
CA GLY A 268 17.95 -5.00 2.60
C GLY A 268 18.41 -5.76 3.84
N THR A 269 19.55 -6.46 3.75
CA THR A 269 20.09 -7.29 4.84
C THR A 269 21.16 -6.61 5.68
N ASN A 270 21.72 -5.48 5.24
CA ASN A 270 22.87 -4.84 5.91
C ASN A 270 22.59 -3.40 6.37
N TRP A 271 21.54 -2.73 5.89
CA TRP A 271 21.17 -1.39 6.36
C TRP A 271 20.02 -1.45 7.36
N ALA A 272 20.34 -1.21 8.62
CA ALA A 272 19.35 -0.97 9.67
C ALA A 272 18.90 0.50 9.62
N MET A 273 17.62 0.73 9.35
CA MET A 273 17.05 2.07 9.28
C MET A 273 16.34 2.45 10.59
N THR A 274 16.20 3.75 10.78
CA THR A 274 15.34 4.34 11.83
C THR A 274 14.10 4.99 11.23
N GLU A 275 13.99 5.03 9.91
CA GLU A 275 12.95 5.75 9.15
C GLU A 275 12.24 4.81 8.17
N PHE A 276 10.97 5.12 7.93
CA PHE A 276 10.12 4.48 6.94
C PHE A 276 9.17 5.53 6.36
N GLY A 277 9.07 5.64 5.04
CA GLY A 277 8.25 6.67 4.42
C GLY A 277 8.16 6.54 2.91
N TRP A 278 7.62 7.57 2.26
CA TRP A 278 7.41 7.57 0.81
C TRP A 278 8.72 7.52 0.00
N ASP A 279 9.87 7.93 0.56
CA ASP A 279 11.20 7.84 -0.06
C ASP A 279 11.95 6.57 0.35
N VAL A 280 11.83 6.10 1.60
CA VAL A 280 12.63 4.98 2.12
C VAL A 280 11.79 3.77 2.56
N LYS A 281 12.03 2.59 1.98
CA LYS A 281 11.23 1.34 2.20
C LYS A 281 11.92 0.25 2.99
N TYR A 282 13.20 0.40 3.33
CA TYR A 282 13.99 -0.66 3.99
C TYR A 282 13.30 -1.29 5.21
N ALA A 283 12.83 -0.49 6.17
CA ALA A 283 12.16 -1.00 7.36
C ALA A 283 10.86 -1.76 7.01
N GLY A 284 10.09 -1.27 6.03
CA GLY A 284 8.89 -1.94 5.53
C GLY A 284 9.19 -3.30 4.90
N VAL A 285 10.17 -3.38 4.00
CA VAL A 285 10.54 -4.66 3.38
C VAL A 285 11.10 -5.64 4.41
N GLN A 286 11.91 -5.17 5.36
CA GLN A 286 12.45 -5.99 6.45
C GLN A 286 11.32 -6.59 7.30
N VAL A 287 10.30 -5.81 7.65
CA VAL A 287 9.12 -6.29 8.37
C VAL A 287 8.32 -7.33 7.58
N LEU A 288 8.09 -7.10 6.28
CA LEU A 288 7.40 -8.09 5.43
C LEU A 288 8.17 -9.40 5.30
N VAL A 289 9.49 -9.31 5.11
CA VAL A 289 10.35 -10.49 4.95
C VAL A 289 10.47 -11.27 6.25
N ALA A 290 10.57 -10.58 7.39
CA ALA A 290 10.51 -11.21 8.71
C ALA A 290 9.21 -11.99 8.90
N LYS A 291 8.07 -11.46 8.44
CA LYS A 291 6.79 -12.18 8.44
C LYS A 291 6.86 -13.48 7.65
N PHE A 292 7.46 -13.47 6.45
CA PHE A 292 7.59 -14.69 5.64
C PHE A 292 8.42 -15.76 6.37
N LEU A 293 9.51 -15.35 7.00
CA LEU A 293 10.35 -16.23 7.81
C LEU A 293 9.57 -16.84 8.99
N MET A 294 8.88 -16.00 9.78
CA MET A 294 8.06 -16.46 10.91
C MET A 294 6.92 -17.40 10.50
N GLN A 295 6.44 -17.29 9.25
CA GLN A 295 5.42 -18.18 8.70
C GLN A 295 5.98 -19.48 8.10
N GLY A 296 7.30 -19.71 8.15
CA GLY A 296 7.95 -20.85 7.50
C GLY A 296 7.84 -20.80 5.97
N LYS A 297 7.69 -19.60 5.39
CA LYS A 297 7.61 -19.34 3.95
C LYS A 297 8.94 -18.82 3.39
N ASP A 298 10.04 -19.28 3.95
CA ASP A 298 11.40 -18.86 3.62
C ASP A 298 11.96 -19.57 2.38
N GLY A 299 11.32 -20.65 1.92
CA GLY A 299 11.72 -21.35 0.68
C GLY A 299 13.14 -21.91 0.71
N GLY A 300 13.68 -22.21 1.90
CA GLY A 300 15.08 -22.64 2.09
C GLY A 300 16.08 -21.50 2.17
N ARG A 301 15.63 -20.24 2.30
CA ARG A 301 16.47 -19.05 2.40
C ARG A 301 16.50 -18.45 3.82
N ALA A 302 16.14 -19.23 4.84
CA ALA A 302 16.03 -18.78 6.23
C ALA A 302 17.22 -17.94 6.73
N SER A 303 18.46 -18.29 6.35
CA SER A 303 19.65 -17.52 6.78
C SER A 303 19.63 -16.08 6.28
N VAL A 304 19.34 -15.84 5.00
CA VAL A 304 19.32 -14.48 4.44
C VAL A 304 18.12 -13.69 4.94
N LEU A 305 16.96 -14.35 5.02
CA LEU A 305 15.73 -13.76 5.57
C LEU A 305 15.86 -13.43 7.06
N GLY A 306 16.73 -14.15 7.78
CA GLY A 306 17.07 -13.86 9.18
C GLY A 306 17.75 -12.50 9.35
N GLU A 307 18.57 -12.08 8.39
CA GLU A 307 19.20 -10.74 8.44
C GLU A 307 18.19 -9.62 8.19
N TYR A 308 17.20 -9.83 7.32
CA TYR A 308 16.06 -8.91 7.21
C TYR A 308 15.30 -8.80 8.53
N GLN A 309 15.03 -9.94 9.18
CA GLN A 309 14.38 -9.96 10.49
C GLN A 309 15.18 -9.18 11.54
N LYS A 310 16.51 -9.37 11.58
CA LYS A 310 17.39 -8.64 12.50
C LYS A 310 17.29 -7.13 12.31
N ASN A 311 17.25 -6.65 11.06
CA ASN A 311 17.11 -5.22 10.80
C ASN A 311 15.69 -4.70 11.12
N ALA A 312 14.64 -5.50 10.89
CA ALA A 312 13.29 -5.17 11.36
C ALA A 312 13.25 -5.00 12.88
N GLU A 313 13.86 -5.93 13.62
CA GLU A 313 13.95 -5.86 15.09
C GLU A 313 14.81 -4.69 15.57
N SER A 314 15.88 -4.35 14.84
CA SER A 314 16.66 -3.14 15.09
C SER A 314 15.80 -1.88 14.97
N PHE A 315 14.97 -1.76 13.92
CA PHE A 315 14.04 -0.64 13.76
C PHE A 315 13.08 -0.53 14.96
N MET A 316 12.46 -1.64 15.37
CA MET A 316 11.54 -1.64 16.52
C MET A 316 12.26 -1.21 17.81
N CYS A 317 13.45 -1.74 18.07
CA CYS A 317 14.26 -1.36 19.23
C CYS A 317 14.65 0.12 19.19
N SER A 318 15.01 0.66 18.03
CA SER A 318 15.33 2.08 17.83
C SER A 318 14.16 3.00 18.15
N CYS A 319 12.94 2.65 17.74
CA CYS A 319 11.73 3.41 18.11
C CYS A 319 11.46 3.35 19.62
N LEU A 320 11.67 2.18 20.23
CA LEU A 320 11.44 1.96 21.67
C LEU A 320 12.51 2.59 22.57
N GLY A 321 13.60 3.12 22.02
CA GLY A 321 14.71 3.67 22.80
C GLY A 321 15.61 2.58 23.41
N LYS A 322 15.56 1.36 22.86
CA LYS A 322 16.28 0.17 23.34
C LYS A 322 17.31 -0.36 22.32
N GLY A 323 17.54 0.36 21.22
CA GLY A 323 18.51 0.02 20.18
C GLY A 323 19.85 0.74 20.33
N ASN A 324 20.79 0.43 19.41
CA ASN A 324 22.11 1.09 19.35
C ASN A 324 22.03 2.53 18.81
N ARG A 325 21.09 2.78 17.90
CA ARG A 325 20.79 4.10 17.32
C ARG A 325 19.30 4.37 17.50
N ASN A 326 18.94 5.12 18.53
CA ASN A 326 17.54 5.38 18.86
C ASN A 326 17.01 6.59 18.11
N VAL A 327 15.71 6.55 17.79
CA VAL A 327 14.99 7.71 17.28
C VAL A 327 14.89 8.77 18.38
N GLN A 328 15.04 10.04 18.02
CA GLN A 328 14.87 11.13 18.99
C GLN A 328 13.43 11.23 19.44
N ARG A 329 13.20 11.82 20.62
CA ARG A 329 11.86 12.10 21.12
C ARG A 329 11.74 13.55 21.53
N THR A 330 10.57 14.13 21.28
CA THR A 330 10.19 15.40 21.89
C THR A 330 10.06 15.22 23.42
N PRO A 331 10.10 16.30 24.22
CA PRO A 331 9.78 16.23 25.65
C PRO A 331 8.46 15.54 25.97
N GLY A 332 7.44 15.69 25.12
CA GLY A 332 6.13 15.04 25.20
C GLY A 332 6.11 13.57 24.76
N GLY A 333 7.23 13.02 24.29
CA GLY A 333 7.39 11.59 23.98
C GLY A 333 7.06 11.19 22.54
N LEU A 334 6.83 12.14 21.64
CA LEU A 334 6.62 11.88 20.21
C LEU A 334 7.95 11.50 19.55
N LEU A 335 7.95 10.48 18.69
CA LEU A 335 9.09 10.18 17.81
C LEU A 335 9.39 11.37 16.89
N PHE A 336 10.66 11.77 16.80
CA PHE A 336 11.06 12.97 16.07
C PHE A 336 12.23 12.69 15.11
N HIS A 337 12.01 13.00 13.84
CA HIS A 337 12.99 12.85 12.75
C HIS A 337 13.39 14.20 12.15
N GLN A 338 12.43 15.09 11.91
CA GLN A 338 12.65 16.35 11.22
C GLN A 338 11.55 17.37 11.51
N ASN A 339 11.79 18.65 11.22
CA ASN A 339 10.81 19.73 11.45
C ASN A 339 9.64 19.68 10.47
N TRP A 340 9.92 19.51 9.17
CA TRP A 340 8.87 19.49 8.16
C TRP A 340 8.19 18.13 8.12
N ASN A 341 6.89 18.10 8.41
CA ASN A 341 6.03 16.95 8.23
C ASN A 341 6.55 15.69 8.95
N ASN A 342 6.89 15.86 10.23
CA ASN A 342 7.39 14.79 11.09
C ASN A 342 6.38 13.64 11.24
N LEU A 343 5.07 13.96 11.28
CA LEU A 343 4.03 12.97 11.53
C LEU A 343 3.94 11.88 10.45
N GLN A 344 4.51 12.07 9.25
CA GLN A 344 4.68 10.99 8.29
C GLN A 344 5.48 9.80 8.85
N PHE A 345 6.55 10.08 9.61
CA PHE A 345 7.42 9.06 10.19
C PHE A 345 6.82 8.47 11.45
N VAL A 346 6.11 9.29 12.22
CA VAL A 346 5.40 8.81 13.42
C VAL A 346 4.32 7.81 13.05
N THR A 347 3.47 8.14 12.07
CA THR A 347 2.38 7.27 11.63
C THR A 347 2.91 5.98 10.99
N SER A 348 3.95 6.06 10.17
CA SER A 348 4.57 4.90 9.52
C SER A 348 5.29 3.99 10.53
N ALA A 349 6.03 4.55 11.49
CA ALA A 349 6.68 3.80 12.56
C ALA A 349 5.64 3.14 13.48
N SER A 350 4.59 3.88 13.85
CA SER A 350 3.48 3.35 14.65
C SER A 350 2.82 2.16 13.95
N TYR A 351 2.65 2.24 12.63
CA TYR A 351 2.14 1.12 11.85
C TYR A 351 3.07 -0.10 11.89
N LEU A 352 4.38 0.08 11.65
CA LEU A 352 5.35 -1.02 11.69
C LEU A 352 5.42 -1.67 13.08
N LEU A 353 5.46 -0.89 14.16
CA LEU A 353 5.39 -1.37 15.54
C LEU A 353 4.10 -2.18 15.77
N THR A 354 2.96 -1.67 15.31
CA THR A 354 1.66 -2.35 15.46
C THR A 354 1.68 -3.71 14.76
N VAL A 355 2.03 -3.78 13.47
CA VAL A 355 2.00 -5.06 12.73
C VAL A 355 3.07 -6.03 13.22
N TYR A 356 4.23 -5.55 13.67
CA TYR A 356 5.29 -6.42 14.15
C TYR A 356 5.00 -6.98 15.54
N SER A 357 4.39 -6.19 16.44
CA SER A 357 3.90 -6.68 17.74
C SER A 357 2.93 -7.85 17.54
N ASP A 358 2.06 -7.68 16.56
CA ASP A 358 1.10 -8.65 16.11
C ASP A 358 1.82 -9.91 15.53
N TYR A 359 2.88 -9.77 14.74
CA TYR A 359 3.65 -10.92 14.22
C TYR A 359 4.34 -11.72 15.34
N LEU A 360 4.92 -11.02 16.31
CA LEU A 360 5.52 -11.61 17.50
C LEU A 360 4.49 -12.37 18.34
N SER A 361 3.31 -11.77 18.55
CA SER A 361 2.21 -12.42 19.26
C SER A 361 1.78 -13.72 18.57
N SER A 362 1.62 -13.70 17.25
CA SER A 362 1.21 -14.88 16.48
C SER A 362 2.26 -16.00 16.47
N SER A 363 3.54 -15.65 16.63
CA SER A 363 4.65 -16.60 16.66
C SER A 363 5.06 -17.02 18.08
N GLY A 364 4.42 -16.49 19.12
CA GLY A 364 4.78 -16.77 20.51
C GLY A 364 6.18 -16.25 20.89
N ARG A 365 6.63 -15.17 20.25
CA ARG A 365 7.97 -14.58 20.42
C ARG A 365 7.89 -13.24 21.15
N THR A 366 9.00 -12.86 21.78
CA THR A 366 9.27 -11.51 22.31
C THR A 366 10.30 -10.82 21.42
N LEU A 367 10.31 -9.48 21.42
CA LEU A 367 11.37 -8.71 20.77
C LEU A 367 12.59 -8.69 21.69
N LYS A 368 13.75 -9.04 21.13
CA LYS A 368 15.03 -8.97 21.83
C LYS A 368 15.79 -7.73 21.39
N CYS A 369 15.90 -6.76 22.30
CA CYS A 369 16.75 -5.60 22.08
C CYS A 369 18.12 -5.86 22.72
N GLY A 370 19.18 -5.33 22.09
CA GLY A 370 20.55 -5.49 22.59
C GLY A 370 20.77 -4.88 23.99
N TYR A 371 19.86 -4.00 24.42
CA TYR A 371 19.87 -3.37 25.74
C TYR A 371 18.53 -3.57 26.45
N GLY A 372 18.60 -3.87 27.76
CA GLY A 372 17.45 -4.01 28.63
C GLY A 372 16.76 -5.38 28.57
N ALA A 373 15.58 -5.46 29.18
CA ALA A 373 14.76 -6.67 29.15
C ALA A 373 14.05 -6.83 27.80
N ASP A 374 13.77 -8.09 27.44
CA ASP A 374 12.91 -8.47 26.32
C ASP A 374 11.61 -7.65 26.32
N VAL A 375 11.22 -7.16 25.15
CA VAL A 375 10.00 -6.39 24.97
C VAL A 375 8.87 -7.32 24.58
N SER A 376 7.81 -7.31 25.38
CA SER A 376 6.59 -8.07 25.07
C SER A 376 5.85 -7.46 23.88
N PRO A 377 5.09 -8.27 23.11
CA PRO A 377 4.22 -7.73 22.07
C PRO A 377 3.25 -6.65 22.57
N SER A 378 2.69 -6.83 23.77
CA SER A 378 1.80 -5.83 24.38
C SER A 378 2.51 -4.51 24.68
N GLU A 379 3.75 -4.55 25.17
CA GLU A 379 4.55 -3.34 25.41
C GLU A 379 4.84 -2.59 24.10
N MET A 380 5.15 -3.31 23.02
CA MET A 380 5.35 -2.72 21.69
C MET A 380 4.06 -2.06 21.17
N LEU A 381 2.91 -2.72 21.31
CA LEU A 381 1.62 -2.17 20.92
C LEU A 381 1.24 -0.95 21.77
N SER A 382 1.48 -0.97 23.08
CA SER A 382 1.27 0.19 23.95
C SER A 382 2.11 1.39 23.54
N PHE A 383 3.34 1.18 23.08
CA PHE A 383 4.16 2.27 22.56
C PHE A 383 3.63 2.82 21.22
N ALA A 384 3.20 1.95 20.30
CA ALA A 384 2.53 2.41 19.07
C ALA A 384 1.25 3.19 19.39
N GLN A 385 0.47 2.74 20.37
CA GLN A 385 -0.71 3.43 20.85
C GLN A 385 -0.38 4.81 21.41
N SER A 386 0.69 4.97 22.21
CA SER A 386 1.05 6.29 22.76
C SER A 386 1.40 7.32 21.70
N GLN A 387 1.97 6.89 20.56
CA GLN A 387 2.20 7.79 19.42
C GLN A 387 0.90 8.23 18.74
N VAL A 388 -0.08 7.32 18.63
CA VAL A 388 -1.41 7.66 18.11
C VAL A 388 -2.17 8.56 19.09
N ASP A 389 -2.12 8.27 20.39
CA ASP A 389 -2.75 9.07 21.42
C ASP A 389 -2.16 10.49 21.44
N TYR A 390 -0.84 10.62 21.27
CA TYR A 390 -0.19 11.93 21.08
C TYR A 390 -0.76 12.67 19.88
N ILE A 391 -0.90 12.02 18.72
CA ILE A 391 -1.52 12.61 17.52
C ILE A 391 -2.96 13.04 17.80
N LEU A 392 -3.70 12.28 18.61
CA LEU A 392 -5.12 12.53 18.88
C LEU A 392 -5.37 13.52 20.02
N GLY A 393 -4.37 13.89 20.80
CA GLY A 393 -4.45 14.98 21.76
C GLY A 393 -3.68 14.79 23.07
N ASP A 394 -3.11 13.61 23.33
CA ASP A 394 -2.36 13.31 24.56
C ASP A 394 -0.92 13.82 24.45
N ASN A 395 -0.81 15.13 24.29
CA ASN A 395 0.45 15.85 24.15
C ASN A 395 0.45 17.10 25.06
N PRO A 396 1.61 17.73 25.30
CA PRO A 396 1.72 18.88 26.19
C PRO A 396 0.80 20.07 25.84
N ARG A 397 0.29 20.12 24.61
CA ARG A 397 -0.60 21.18 24.12
C ARG A 397 -2.09 20.81 24.19
N ALA A 398 -2.43 19.58 24.58
CA ALA A 398 -3.79 19.05 24.53
C ALA A 398 -4.48 19.34 23.17
N THR A 399 -3.75 19.19 22.07
CA THR A 399 -4.19 19.54 20.71
C THR A 399 -4.14 18.31 19.84
N SER A 400 -5.26 17.92 19.22
CA SER A 400 -5.24 16.88 18.20
C SER A 400 -4.56 17.41 16.94
N TYR A 401 -3.63 16.65 16.37
CA TYR A 401 -3.06 16.90 15.04
C TYR A 401 -3.86 16.23 13.92
N MET A 402 -5.01 15.63 14.25
CA MET A 402 -6.04 15.24 13.28
C MET A 402 -7.13 16.31 13.22
N VAL A 403 -7.27 16.96 12.06
CA VAL A 403 -8.29 18.00 11.85
C VAL A 403 -9.69 17.43 12.08
N GLY A 404 -10.51 18.11 12.88
CA GLY A 404 -11.88 17.71 13.18
C GLY A 404 -12.02 16.55 14.18
N TYR A 405 -10.95 16.18 14.89
CA TYR A 405 -11.00 15.21 15.99
C TYR A 405 -10.76 15.88 17.35
N GLY A 406 -11.54 15.50 18.36
CA GLY A 406 -11.49 16.13 19.68
C GLY A 406 -12.05 17.55 19.69
N THR A 407 -11.75 18.31 20.74
CA THR A 407 -12.26 19.68 20.94
C THR A 407 -11.27 20.77 20.52
N ASN A 408 -10.00 20.43 20.36
CA ASN A 408 -8.92 21.35 20.01
C ASN A 408 -8.05 20.71 18.93
N TYR A 409 -8.03 21.32 17.74
CA TYR A 409 -7.34 20.83 16.55
C TYR A 409 -7.03 21.99 15.58
N PRO A 410 -6.07 21.85 14.65
CA PRO A 410 -5.73 22.87 13.66
C PRO A 410 -6.94 23.35 12.84
N GLN A 411 -7.07 24.66 12.71
CA GLN A 411 -8.14 25.35 11.99
C GLN A 411 -7.63 26.08 10.75
N GLN A 412 -6.32 26.29 10.60
CA GLN A 412 -5.71 27.03 9.51
C GLN A 412 -4.68 26.15 8.79
N VAL A 413 -5.17 25.08 8.15
CA VAL A 413 -4.29 24.12 7.47
C VAL A 413 -3.81 24.65 6.13
N HIS A 414 -2.56 24.34 5.76
CA HIS A 414 -2.00 24.67 4.46
C HIS A 414 -2.65 23.81 3.36
N HIS A 415 -3.90 24.12 3.00
CA HIS A 415 -4.67 23.36 2.02
C HIS A 415 -5.63 24.25 1.22
N ARG A 416 -5.45 24.30 -0.10
CA ARG A 416 -6.20 25.20 -1.00
C ARG A 416 -7.70 24.97 -0.97
N GLY A 417 -8.14 23.71 -1.08
CA GLY A 417 -9.57 23.37 -1.05
C GLY A 417 -10.23 23.60 0.31
N SER A 418 -9.45 23.61 1.39
CA SER A 418 -9.92 23.81 2.77
C SER A 418 -10.11 25.31 3.03
N SER A 419 -9.08 26.08 2.69
CA SER A 419 -8.96 27.51 2.99
C SER A 419 -9.82 28.43 2.12
N ILE A 420 -10.23 28.00 0.92
CA ILE A 420 -11.05 28.81 0.00
C ILE A 420 -12.51 28.34 0.07
N VAL A 421 -13.45 29.28 0.17
CA VAL A 421 -14.90 28.98 0.19
C VAL A 421 -15.30 28.03 -0.93
N SER A 422 -16.14 27.02 -0.61
CA SER A 422 -16.54 26.00 -1.58
C SER A 422 -17.13 26.59 -2.86
N ILE A 423 -16.81 26.00 -4.01
CA ILE A 423 -17.42 26.35 -5.30
C ILE A 423 -18.95 26.17 -5.30
N LYS A 424 -19.48 25.28 -4.45
CA LYS A 424 -20.93 25.06 -4.31
C LYS A 424 -21.63 26.17 -3.52
N GLU A 425 -20.89 26.85 -2.65
CA GLU A 425 -21.39 27.99 -1.89
C GLU A 425 -21.20 29.29 -2.67
N ASN A 426 -20.01 29.50 -3.23
CA ASN A 426 -19.72 30.65 -4.08
C ASN A 426 -19.04 30.20 -5.38
N PRO A 427 -19.77 30.16 -6.51
CA PRO A 427 -19.22 29.71 -7.79
C PRO A 427 -18.37 30.76 -8.51
N ALA A 428 -18.17 31.95 -7.94
CA ALA A 428 -17.32 32.97 -8.54
C ALA A 428 -15.88 32.48 -8.66
N PHE A 429 -15.31 32.63 -9.86
CA PHE A 429 -13.96 32.16 -10.18
C PHE A 429 -12.89 32.75 -9.26
N VAL A 430 -12.03 31.89 -8.69
CA VAL A 430 -10.86 32.31 -7.92
C VAL A 430 -9.63 32.31 -8.81
N SER A 431 -9.14 33.51 -9.16
CA SER A 431 -7.92 33.66 -9.97
C SER A 431 -6.65 33.20 -9.24
N CYS A 432 -5.61 32.86 -10.02
CA CYS A 432 -4.32 32.35 -9.52
C CYS A 432 -3.77 33.08 -8.28
N ARG A 433 -3.74 34.41 -8.31
CA ARG A 433 -3.25 35.23 -7.19
C ARG A 433 -4.37 35.74 -6.28
N GLY A 434 -5.63 35.63 -6.70
CA GLY A 434 -6.78 36.03 -5.89
C GLY A 434 -6.89 35.23 -4.59
N GLY A 435 -6.52 33.93 -4.64
CA GLY A 435 -6.48 33.08 -3.45
C GLY A 435 -5.49 33.57 -2.40
N TYR A 436 -4.30 33.96 -2.84
CA TYR A 436 -3.26 34.50 -1.97
C TYR A 436 -3.70 35.80 -1.31
N ALA A 437 -4.30 36.69 -2.09
CA ALA A 437 -4.75 38.00 -1.60
C ALA A 437 -5.90 37.92 -0.58
N THR A 438 -6.72 36.86 -0.63
CA THR A 438 -7.99 36.81 0.12
C THR A 438 -8.00 35.74 1.22
N TRP A 439 -7.53 34.52 0.93
CA TRP A 439 -7.67 33.38 1.85
C TRP A 439 -6.35 32.93 2.44
N TYR A 440 -5.26 32.89 1.69
CA TYR A 440 -3.98 32.33 2.17
C TYR A 440 -3.49 32.99 3.47
N SER A 441 -3.42 34.32 3.49
CA SER A 441 -2.95 35.10 4.64
C SER A 441 -4.02 35.38 5.71
N SER A 442 -5.26 34.93 5.49
CA SER A 442 -6.36 35.13 6.45
C SER A 442 -6.04 34.46 7.78
N LYS A 443 -6.36 35.12 8.90
CA LYS A 443 -6.23 34.53 10.25
C LYS A 443 -7.50 33.84 10.74
N ASN A 444 -8.54 33.82 9.91
CA ASN A 444 -9.76 33.06 10.19
C ASN A 444 -9.49 31.58 9.93
N SER A 445 -10.25 30.74 10.64
CA SER A 445 -10.38 29.31 10.35
C SER A 445 -10.72 29.07 8.88
N ASP A 446 -10.26 27.95 8.35
CA ASP A 446 -10.61 27.49 7.02
C ASP A 446 -12.14 27.30 6.89
N PRO A 447 -12.76 27.82 5.82
CA PRO A 447 -14.21 27.72 5.63
C PRO A 447 -14.70 26.28 5.42
N ASN A 448 -13.85 25.39 4.90
CA ASN A 448 -14.18 23.98 4.71
C ASN A 448 -13.34 23.12 5.66
N LEU A 449 -13.96 22.54 6.68
CA LEU A 449 -13.24 21.68 7.63
C LEU A 449 -12.69 20.42 6.92
N LEU A 450 -11.37 20.27 6.88
CA LEU A 450 -10.66 19.14 6.27
C LEU A 450 -10.59 17.93 7.21
N VAL A 451 -11.75 17.38 7.55
CA VAL A 451 -11.89 16.30 8.55
C VAL A 451 -10.97 15.11 8.26
N GLY A 452 -10.20 14.69 9.26
CA GLY A 452 -9.33 13.52 9.23
C GLY A 452 -7.93 13.73 8.67
N ALA A 453 -7.61 14.94 8.21
CA ALA A 453 -6.26 15.28 7.78
C ALA A 453 -5.28 15.23 8.96
N ILE A 454 -4.15 14.53 8.76
CA ILE A 454 -3.01 14.57 9.67
C ILE A 454 -2.02 15.60 9.14
N VAL A 455 -1.90 16.72 9.86
CA VAL A 455 -0.96 17.80 9.53
C VAL A 455 0.50 17.37 9.75
N GLY A 456 1.46 18.22 9.41
CA GLY A 456 2.88 17.94 9.62
C GLY A 456 3.29 17.74 11.08
N GLY A 457 2.59 18.40 12.01
CA GLY A 457 2.72 18.23 13.45
C GLY A 457 3.71 19.20 14.12
N PRO A 458 4.03 18.98 15.41
CA PRO A 458 4.85 19.90 16.18
C PRO A 458 6.34 19.79 15.83
N ASP A 459 7.11 20.78 16.26
CA ASP A 459 8.57 20.76 16.24
C ASP A 459 9.17 19.84 17.33
N ALA A 460 10.51 19.83 17.43
CA ALA A 460 11.26 18.99 18.35
C ALA A 460 10.97 19.25 19.85
N TYR A 461 10.26 20.34 20.18
CA TYR A 461 9.95 20.77 21.54
C TYR A 461 8.44 20.79 21.81
N ASP A 462 7.68 19.99 21.06
CA ASP A 462 6.22 19.90 21.15
C ASP A 462 5.49 21.22 20.82
N SER A 463 6.16 22.17 20.16
CA SER A 463 5.55 23.45 19.78
C SER A 463 4.92 23.40 18.41
N PHE A 464 3.73 23.98 18.29
CA PHE A 464 2.92 23.99 17.06
C PHE A 464 2.27 25.36 16.86
N ALA A 465 2.38 25.91 15.66
CA ALA A 465 1.71 27.14 15.25
C ALA A 465 0.69 26.83 14.15
N ASP A 466 -0.61 26.96 14.50
CA ASP A 466 -1.76 26.76 13.61
C ASP A 466 -1.91 27.93 12.62
N HIS A 467 -0.97 28.00 11.68
CA HIS A 467 -0.82 29.07 10.72
C HIS A 467 -0.79 28.46 9.32
N ARG A 468 -1.65 28.93 8.42
CA ARG A 468 -1.76 28.41 7.06
C ARG A 468 -0.48 28.57 6.24
N ASP A 469 0.32 29.58 6.54
CA ASP A 469 1.62 29.83 5.92
C ASP A 469 2.78 29.03 6.54
N ASN A 470 2.53 28.31 7.63
CA ASN A 470 3.49 27.38 8.25
C ASN A 470 3.33 25.96 7.70
N PHE A 471 3.58 25.79 6.40
CA PHE A 471 3.39 24.53 5.69
C PHE A 471 4.18 23.36 6.30
N GLU A 472 5.33 23.61 6.93
CA GLU A 472 6.12 22.57 7.63
C GLU A 472 5.30 21.81 8.68
N GLN A 473 4.43 22.52 9.40
CA GLN A 473 3.62 21.97 10.49
C GLN A 473 2.16 21.77 10.12
N THR A 474 1.57 22.64 9.29
CA THR A 474 0.12 22.67 9.03
C THR A 474 -0.30 22.02 7.71
N GLU A 475 0.64 21.59 6.87
CA GLU A 475 0.32 20.88 5.62
C GLU A 475 0.04 19.40 5.89
N PRO A 476 -1.15 18.89 5.52
CA PRO A 476 -1.41 17.46 5.47
C PRO A 476 -1.02 16.88 4.10
N ALA A 477 -0.56 15.64 4.09
CA ALA A 477 -0.30 14.90 2.86
C ALA A 477 -0.97 13.51 2.89
N THR A 478 -1.26 12.94 1.71
CA THR A 478 -1.98 11.65 1.62
C THR A 478 -1.26 10.53 2.34
N TYR A 479 0.08 10.53 2.33
CA TYR A 479 0.90 9.50 2.95
C TYR A 479 1.02 9.64 4.47
N ASN A 480 0.70 10.80 5.06
CA ASN A 480 0.65 10.97 6.52
C ASN A 480 -0.44 10.07 7.13
N SER A 481 -1.62 10.08 6.53
CA SER A 481 -2.78 9.35 7.08
C SER A 481 -2.78 7.85 6.72
N ALA A 482 -2.01 7.43 5.70
CA ALA A 482 -2.18 6.11 5.08
C ALA A 482 -1.78 4.94 5.99
N PRO A 483 -0.67 5.00 6.73
CA PRO A 483 -0.34 3.97 7.71
C PRO A 483 -1.31 3.98 8.90
N LEU A 484 -1.81 5.16 9.28
CA LEU A 484 -2.59 5.35 10.50
C LEU A 484 -3.94 4.62 10.46
N ILE A 485 -4.57 4.47 9.29
CA ILE A 485 -5.86 3.77 9.17
C ILE A 485 -5.78 2.32 9.68
N GLY A 486 -4.64 1.65 9.50
CA GLY A 486 -4.42 0.29 9.98
C GLY A 486 -4.28 0.24 11.50
N VAL A 487 -3.53 1.20 12.06
CA VAL A 487 -3.33 1.30 13.52
C VAL A 487 -4.65 1.62 14.21
N LEU A 488 -5.41 2.58 13.71
CA LEU A 488 -6.72 2.96 14.25
C LEU A 488 -7.70 1.78 14.22
N ALA A 489 -7.76 1.03 13.11
CA ALA A 489 -8.58 -0.18 13.04
C ALA A 489 -8.14 -1.23 14.08
N ARG A 490 -6.82 -1.40 14.26
CA ARG A 490 -6.27 -2.34 15.23
C ARG A 490 -6.54 -1.95 16.68
N LEU A 491 -6.45 -0.66 17.02
CA LEU A 491 -6.72 -0.14 18.36
C LEU A 491 -8.22 -0.10 18.67
N HIS A 492 -9.06 0.26 17.70
CA HIS A 492 -10.53 0.26 17.85
C HIS A 492 -11.07 -1.13 18.20
N ALA A 493 -10.50 -2.19 17.62
CA ALA A 493 -10.89 -3.57 17.95
C ALA A 493 -10.50 -3.99 19.38
N GLY A 494 -9.59 -3.28 20.05
CA GLY A 494 -9.10 -3.61 21.38
C GLY A 494 -8.18 -4.84 21.43
N HIS A 495 -8.08 -5.47 22.60
CA HIS A 495 -7.25 -6.66 22.80
C HIS A 495 -7.89 -7.96 22.26
N SER A 496 -9.18 -7.94 21.95
CA SER A 496 -9.93 -9.06 21.37
C SER A 496 -10.07 -8.91 19.86
N GLY A 497 -9.84 -9.97 19.09
CA GLY A 497 -9.93 -9.94 17.62
C GLY A 497 -8.60 -10.09 16.88
N TYR A 498 -7.51 -10.35 17.61
CA TYR A 498 -6.23 -10.63 17.00
C TYR A 498 -6.14 -12.08 16.51
N SER A 499 -6.40 -12.28 15.22
CA SER A 499 -6.04 -13.50 14.52
C SER A 499 -5.51 -13.15 13.13
N GLN A 500 -4.20 -12.87 13.03
CA GLN A 500 -3.51 -12.81 11.74
C GLN A 500 -3.25 -14.20 11.14
N LEU A 501 -3.75 -15.25 11.77
CA LEU A 501 -4.09 -16.47 11.05
C LEU A 501 -5.26 -16.13 10.10
N LEU A 502 -4.94 -15.46 8.99
CA LEU A 502 -5.58 -15.86 7.75
C LEU A 502 -5.41 -17.38 7.71
N PRO A 503 -6.48 -18.17 7.51
CA PRO A 503 -6.32 -19.59 7.36
C PRO A 503 -5.26 -19.77 6.27
N ALA A 504 -4.15 -20.43 6.61
CA ALA A 504 -3.50 -21.28 5.64
C ALA A 504 -4.66 -22.00 4.95
N ILE A 505 -4.73 -21.92 3.62
CA ILE A 505 -5.60 -22.81 2.85
C ILE A 505 -5.46 -24.16 3.54
N PRO A 506 -6.49 -24.72 4.19
CA PRO A 506 -6.32 -25.96 4.90
C PRO A 506 -5.96 -26.98 3.82
N TYR A 507 -4.68 -27.33 3.77
CA TYR A 507 -4.27 -28.57 3.20
C TYR A 507 -4.89 -29.61 4.12
N HIS A 508 -6.10 -30.05 3.80
CA HIS A 508 -6.58 -31.32 4.31
C HIS A 508 -5.67 -32.38 3.71
N PRO A 509 -4.81 -33.04 4.49
CA PRO A 509 -4.23 -34.28 4.04
C PRO A 509 -5.42 -35.21 3.83
N LYS A 510 -5.66 -35.65 2.60
CA LYS A 510 -6.69 -36.67 2.37
C LYS A 510 -6.39 -37.84 3.31
N PRO A 511 -7.37 -38.33 4.10
CA PRO A 511 -7.16 -39.50 4.92
C PRO A 511 -6.74 -40.66 4.03
N VAL A 512 -5.72 -41.39 4.45
CA VAL A 512 -5.31 -42.65 3.83
C VAL A 512 -6.47 -43.63 3.99
N ALA A 513 -7.30 -43.74 2.96
CA ALA A 513 -8.39 -44.69 2.92
C ALA A 513 -7.80 -46.10 2.74
N ARG A 514 -8.11 -46.97 3.72
CA ARG A 514 -7.88 -48.41 3.71
C ARG A 514 -8.36 -49.02 2.39
N ARG A 515 -7.49 -49.83 1.79
CA ARG A 515 -7.77 -50.61 0.56
C ARG A 515 -8.94 -51.57 0.76
N SER A 516 -9.81 -51.64 -0.23
CA SER A 516 -10.71 -52.76 -0.52
C SER A 516 -10.85 -52.88 -2.05
N PRO A 517 -11.14 -54.08 -2.58
CA PRO A 517 -10.40 -54.63 -3.72
C PRO A 517 -10.81 -54.09 -5.09
N ARG A 518 -9.81 -53.99 -5.96
CA ARG A 518 -9.85 -53.48 -7.33
C ARG A 518 -10.42 -54.55 -8.27
N PRO A 519 -11.41 -54.25 -9.13
CA PRO A 519 -11.68 -55.06 -10.30
C PRO A 519 -10.61 -54.76 -11.35
N THR A 520 -9.98 -55.82 -11.86
CA THR A 520 -8.90 -55.79 -12.86
C THR A 520 -9.39 -55.26 -14.20
N PRO A 521 -8.74 -54.23 -14.80
CA PRO A 521 -8.80 -53.99 -16.22
C PRO A 521 -7.63 -54.68 -16.93
N ALA A 522 -7.96 -55.25 -18.10
CA ALA A 522 -7.09 -55.94 -19.05
C ALA A 522 -5.93 -55.05 -19.60
N PRO A 523 -4.91 -55.65 -20.25
CA PRO A 523 -3.58 -55.07 -20.37
C PRO A 523 -3.44 -53.95 -21.41
N ALA A 524 -2.44 -53.11 -21.17
CA ALA A 524 -2.07 -51.93 -21.95
C ALA A 524 -1.60 -52.26 -23.37
N SER A 525 -1.80 -51.29 -24.27
CA SER A 525 -1.08 -51.16 -25.54
C SER A 525 -0.74 -49.68 -25.83
N SER A 526 0.55 -49.46 -26.13
CA SER A 526 1.19 -48.39 -26.93
C SER A 526 1.32 -46.94 -26.41
N SER A 527 2.52 -46.63 -25.90
CA SER A 527 3.53 -45.72 -26.52
C SER A 527 3.23 -44.24 -26.82
N ALA A 528 2.29 -43.56 -26.16
CA ALA A 528 2.18 -42.10 -26.31
C ALA A 528 3.28 -41.37 -25.50
N ARG A 529 4.24 -40.74 -26.19
CA ARG A 529 5.30 -39.89 -25.59
C ARG A 529 4.76 -38.69 -24.81
N PHE A 530 3.48 -38.37 -24.98
CA PHE A 530 2.77 -37.33 -24.24
C PHE A 530 1.38 -37.81 -23.84
N TRP A 531 0.93 -37.42 -22.64
CA TRP A 531 -0.46 -37.59 -22.22
C TRP A 531 -1.18 -36.26 -22.28
N ILE A 532 -2.34 -36.23 -22.92
CA ILE A 532 -3.19 -35.04 -23.01
C ILE A 532 -4.50 -35.35 -22.31
N ARG A 533 -4.83 -34.57 -21.29
CA ARG A 533 -6.09 -34.69 -20.56
C ARG A 533 -6.85 -33.37 -20.63
N GLN A 534 -8.11 -33.44 -21.07
CA GLN A 534 -9.01 -32.29 -21.09
C GLN A 534 -10.10 -32.50 -20.04
N THR A 535 -10.26 -31.53 -19.13
CA THR A 535 -11.26 -31.60 -18.05
C THR A 535 -12.14 -30.36 -18.09
N VAL A 536 -13.46 -30.53 -18.09
CA VAL A 536 -14.38 -29.41 -17.92
C VAL A 536 -14.28 -28.91 -16.48
N THR A 537 -13.92 -27.64 -16.31
CA THR A 537 -13.78 -26.99 -14.99
C THR A 537 -14.97 -26.10 -14.64
N LYS A 538 -15.68 -25.60 -15.66
CA LYS A 538 -16.88 -24.76 -15.51
C LYS A 538 -17.74 -24.85 -16.77
N SER A 539 -19.06 -24.77 -16.60
CA SER A 539 -20.02 -24.66 -17.70
C SER A 539 -21.02 -23.53 -17.40
N TRP A 540 -21.46 -22.80 -18.43
CA TRP A 540 -22.50 -21.78 -18.31
C TRP A 540 -23.29 -21.64 -19.61
N VAL A 541 -24.42 -20.93 -19.57
CA VAL A 541 -25.24 -20.61 -20.74
C VAL A 541 -25.27 -19.10 -20.91
N LYS A 542 -25.04 -18.62 -22.14
CA LYS A 542 -25.16 -17.19 -22.50
C LYS A 542 -25.85 -17.09 -23.86
N GLY A 543 -26.95 -16.33 -23.94
CA GLY A 543 -27.72 -16.15 -25.18
C GLY A 543 -28.22 -17.47 -25.79
N GLY A 544 -28.73 -18.40 -24.96
CA GLY A 544 -29.23 -19.71 -25.40
C GLY A 544 -28.16 -20.73 -25.78
N ARG A 545 -26.87 -20.37 -25.81
CA ARG A 545 -25.75 -21.27 -26.14
C ARG A 545 -24.97 -21.68 -24.90
N ARG A 546 -24.66 -22.98 -24.77
CA ARG A 546 -23.82 -23.52 -23.69
C ARG A 546 -22.35 -23.34 -24.01
N TYR A 547 -21.58 -22.92 -23.01
CA TYR A 547 -20.13 -22.77 -23.05
C TYR A 547 -19.51 -23.62 -21.93
N ASN A 548 -18.39 -24.27 -22.25
CA ASN A 548 -17.59 -25.06 -21.33
C ASN A 548 -16.16 -24.49 -21.28
N LYS A 549 -15.61 -24.35 -20.07
CA LYS A 549 -14.20 -24.01 -19.83
C LYS A 549 -13.42 -25.30 -19.58
N TYR A 550 -12.53 -25.63 -20.51
CA TYR A 550 -11.67 -26.80 -20.41
C TYR A 550 -10.30 -26.42 -19.85
N LEU A 551 -9.83 -27.17 -18.85
CA LEU A 551 -8.43 -27.22 -18.46
C LEU A 551 -7.78 -28.37 -19.22
N VAL A 552 -6.74 -28.06 -19.99
CA VAL A 552 -5.94 -29.03 -20.73
C VAL A 552 -4.61 -29.21 -20.04
N THR A 553 -4.27 -30.45 -19.72
CA THR A 553 -2.97 -30.83 -19.17
C THR A 553 -2.22 -31.68 -20.18
N VAL A 554 -1.03 -31.24 -20.58
CA VAL A 554 -0.11 -31.98 -21.46
C VAL A 554 1.09 -32.43 -20.63
N THR A 555 1.21 -33.73 -20.38
CA THR A 555 2.31 -34.32 -19.61
C THR A 555 3.35 -34.92 -20.54
N ASN A 556 4.61 -34.58 -20.35
CA ASN A 556 5.72 -35.20 -21.05
C ASN A 556 6.01 -36.58 -20.44
N ASN A 557 5.80 -37.65 -21.21
CA ASN A 557 6.10 -39.03 -20.83
C ASN A 557 7.17 -39.66 -21.74
N SER A 558 8.00 -38.83 -22.38
CA SER A 558 9.01 -39.26 -23.37
C SER A 558 10.30 -39.79 -22.75
N GLY A 559 10.46 -39.71 -21.43
CA GLY A 559 11.70 -40.07 -20.73
C GLY A 559 12.81 -39.01 -20.81
N LYS A 560 12.65 -37.97 -21.65
CA LYS A 560 13.65 -36.91 -21.89
C LYS A 560 13.05 -35.52 -21.75
N THR A 561 13.90 -34.49 -21.62
CA THR A 561 13.44 -33.09 -21.63
C THR A 561 13.05 -32.67 -23.04
N VAL A 562 11.89 -32.04 -23.16
CA VAL A 562 11.34 -31.59 -24.45
C VAL A 562 11.53 -30.09 -24.61
N LYS A 563 12.08 -29.66 -25.75
CA LYS A 563 12.11 -28.26 -26.21
C LYS A 563 11.24 -28.08 -27.46
N ASN A 564 10.88 -26.84 -27.77
CA ASN A 564 10.09 -26.46 -28.96
C ASN A 564 8.79 -27.28 -29.09
N LEU A 565 8.10 -27.54 -27.96
CA LEU A 565 6.85 -28.28 -27.97
C LEU A 565 5.80 -27.49 -28.75
N LYS A 566 5.32 -28.09 -29.83
CA LYS A 566 4.31 -27.57 -30.74
C LYS A 566 3.01 -28.34 -30.53
N ILE A 567 1.95 -27.61 -30.20
CA ILE A 567 0.61 -28.11 -29.92
C ILE A 567 -0.31 -27.66 -31.07
N SER A 568 -1.03 -28.61 -31.65
CA SER A 568 -2.07 -28.36 -32.62
C SER A 568 -3.44 -28.46 -31.95
N ILE A 569 -4.29 -27.47 -32.22
CA ILE A 569 -5.65 -27.40 -31.68
C ILE A 569 -6.58 -27.14 -32.85
N SER A 570 -7.46 -28.08 -33.15
CA SER A 570 -8.46 -27.98 -34.21
C SER A 570 -9.88 -28.00 -33.63
N GLU A 571 -10.84 -27.54 -34.43
CA GLU A 571 -12.25 -27.40 -34.03
C GLU A 571 -12.45 -26.48 -32.82
N LEU A 572 -11.54 -25.53 -32.58
CA LEU A 572 -11.68 -24.55 -31.49
C LEU A 572 -12.43 -23.30 -31.96
N TYR A 573 -13.66 -23.12 -31.48
CA TYR A 573 -14.51 -21.96 -31.79
C TYR A 573 -14.52 -20.87 -30.71
N GLY A 574 -13.56 -20.88 -29.78
CA GLY A 574 -13.53 -19.92 -28.67
C GLY A 574 -12.12 -19.57 -28.20
N PRO A 575 -12.01 -18.63 -27.23
CA PRO A 575 -10.73 -18.11 -26.78
C PRO A 575 -9.92 -19.15 -26.00
N LEU A 576 -8.59 -19.06 -26.10
CA LEU A 576 -7.60 -19.91 -25.44
C LEU A 576 -6.55 -19.05 -24.72
N TRP A 577 -6.08 -19.53 -23.57
CA TRP A 577 -5.06 -18.89 -22.73
C TRP A 577 -4.02 -19.90 -22.26
N GLY A 578 -2.79 -19.43 -22.03
CA GLY A 578 -1.70 -20.24 -21.48
C GLY A 578 -0.80 -20.89 -22.54
N LEU A 579 -0.92 -20.49 -23.81
CA LEU A 579 -0.01 -20.87 -24.90
C LEU A 579 0.26 -19.65 -25.80
N ASN A 580 1.43 -19.62 -26.44
CA ASN A 580 1.77 -18.63 -27.44
C ASN A 580 1.38 -19.12 -28.85
N LYS A 581 0.69 -18.31 -29.64
CA LYS A 581 0.26 -18.69 -31.00
C LYS A 581 1.25 -18.16 -32.04
N HIS A 582 1.79 -19.05 -32.88
CA HIS A 582 2.54 -18.69 -34.08
C HIS A 582 2.03 -19.47 -35.29
N GLY A 583 1.52 -18.76 -36.30
CA GLY A 583 0.81 -19.37 -37.43
C GLY A 583 -0.40 -20.19 -36.98
N HIS A 584 -0.49 -21.44 -37.46
CA HIS A 584 -1.55 -22.40 -37.11
C HIS A 584 -1.21 -23.29 -35.92
N SER A 585 -0.25 -22.90 -35.08
CA SER A 585 0.23 -23.75 -34.00
C SER A 585 0.48 -22.99 -32.71
N TYR A 586 0.44 -23.73 -31.61
CA TYR A 586 0.59 -23.21 -30.26
C TYR A 586 1.89 -23.73 -29.64
N TYR A 587 2.55 -22.88 -28.88
CA TYR A 587 3.86 -23.11 -28.30
C TYR A 587 3.82 -22.85 -26.79
N LEU A 588 4.85 -23.33 -26.09
CA LEU A 588 5.04 -23.02 -24.68
C LEU A 588 5.04 -21.49 -24.45
N PRO A 589 4.52 -21.02 -23.31
CA PRO A 589 4.67 -19.62 -22.90
C PRO A 589 6.14 -19.18 -22.87
N SER A 590 6.41 -17.89 -23.07
CA SER A 590 7.78 -17.33 -23.13
C SER A 590 8.60 -17.56 -21.85
N TRP A 591 7.93 -17.75 -20.72
CA TRP A 591 8.55 -18.07 -19.43
C TRP A 591 8.87 -19.57 -19.25
N LEU A 592 8.47 -20.45 -20.19
CA LEU A 592 8.70 -21.90 -20.12
C LEU A 592 9.41 -22.42 -21.37
N ASN A 593 10.73 -22.48 -21.33
CA ASN A 593 11.56 -22.86 -22.50
C ASN A 593 11.68 -24.37 -22.76
N SER A 594 11.28 -25.22 -21.82
CA SER A 594 11.33 -26.69 -21.94
C SER A 594 10.40 -27.39 -20.96
N LEU A 595 10.03 -28.65 -21.25
CA LEU A 595 9.21 -29.49 -20.38
C LEU A 595 9.96 -30.79 -20.04
N SER A 596 10.42 -30.94 -18.80
CA SER A 596 11.13 -32.15 -18.34
C SER A 596 10.22 -33.39 -18.31
N SER A 597 10.81 -34.58 -18.38
CA SER A 597 10.06 -35.86 -18.26
C SER A 597 9.25 -35.89 -16.96
N GLY A 598 8.00 -36.35 -17.02
CA GLY A 598 7.05 -36.39 -15.91
C GLY A 598 6.42 -35.04 -15.53
N LYS A 599 6.88 -33.91 -16.11
CA LYS A 599 6.28 -32.59 -15.89
C LYS A 599 5.13 -32.33 -16.87
N SER A 600 4.23 -31.45 -16.45
CA SER A 600 3.03 -31.10 -17.22
C SER A 600 2.93 -29.61 -17.49
N LEU A 601 2.45 -29.27 -18.68
CA LEU A 601 1.98 -27.94 -19.05
C LEU A 601 0.45 -27.90 -18.90
N GLN A 602 -0.08 -26.79 -18.42
CA GLN A 602 -1.52 -26.55 -18.37
C GLN A 602 -1.89 -25.29 -19.13
N PHE A 603 -2.99 -25.38 -19.87
CA PHE A 603 -3.60 -24.25 -20.57
C PHE A 603 -5.12 -24.41 -20.57
N VAL A 604 -5.84 -23.34 -20.91
CA VAL A 604 -7.30 -23.29 -20.79
C VAL A 604 -7.91 -22.78 -22.08
N TYR A 605 -9.06 -23.33 -22.46
CA TYR A 605 -9.89 -22.74 -23.51
C TYR A 605 -11.36 -22.75 -23.13
N ILE A 606 -12.12 -21.83 -23.74
CA ILE A 606 -13.58 -21.81 -23.66
C ILE A 606 -14.14 -22.26 -25.00
N HIS A 607 -15.16 -23.12 -24.96
CA HIS A 607 -15.71 -23.73 -26.15
C HIS A 607 -17.21 -23.90 -26.06
N SER A 608 -17.89 -23.71 -27.19
CA SER A 608 -19.35 -23.66 -27.28
C SER A 608 -19.95 -24.78 -28.15
N ALA A 609 -19.16 -25.80 -28.48
CA ALA A 609 -19.62 -26.97 -29.21
C ALA A 609 -19.94 -28.16 -28.25
N PRO A 610 -20.69 -29.17 -28.72
CA PRO A 610 -21.04 -30.35 -27.93
C PRO A 610 -19.83 -31.21 -27.56
N SER A 611 -18.83 -31.28 -28.45
CA SER A 611 -17.55 -31.99 -28.24
C SER A 611 -16.46 -31.04 -27.76
N ALA A 612 -15.44 -31.56 -27.07
CA ALA A 612 -14.23 -30.82 -26.75
C ALA A 612 -13.41 -30.54 -28.02
N ALA A 613 -12.60 -29.47 -28.01
CA ALA A 613 -11.66 -29.21 -29.10
C ALA A 613 -10.62 -30.35 -29.20
N VAL A 614 -10.14 -30.63 -30.40
CA VAL A 614 -9.14 -31.67 -30.62
C VAL A 614 -7.76 -31.09 -30.34
N VAL A 615 -7.06 -31.64 -29.33
CA VAL A 615 -5.73 -31.20 -28.93
C VAL A 615 -4.72 -32.31 -29.17
N SER A 616 -3.64 -32.02 -29.88
CA SER A 616 -2.54 -32.95 -30.15
C SER A 616 -1.17 -32.28 -30.08
N VAL A 617 -0.12 -33.07 -29.84
CA VAL A 617 1.27 -32.61 -29.99
C VAL A 617 1.70 -32.85 -31.43
N SER A 618 2.05 -31.79 -32.15
CA SER A 618 2.40 -31.82 -33.58
C SER A 618 3.88 -31.67 -33.88
N GLY A 619 4.71 -31.38 -32.87
CA GLY A 619 6.17 -31.32 -33.03
C GLY A 619 6.90 -31.04 -31.72
N TYR A 620 8.15 -31.48 -31.61
CA TYR A 620 9.02 -31.24 -30.44
C TYR A 620 10.46 -31.67 -30.75
N ARG A 621 11.40 -31.24 -29.90
CA ARG A 621 12.81 -31.70 -29.87
C ARG A 621 13.11 -32.37 -28.52
N LEU A 622 13.63 -33.60 -28.55
CA LEU A 622 14.12 -34.29 -27.36
C LEU A 622 15.58 -33.90 -27.10
N LEU A 623 15.92 -33.66 -25.83
CA LEU A 623 17.29 -33.52 -25.34
C LEU A 623 17.75 -34.84 -24.73
#